data_AF-A0AAW1N1A6-F1
#
_entry.id   AF-A0AAW1N1A6-F1
#
_cell.length_a   1.000
_cell.length_b   1.000
_cell.length_c   1.000
_cell.angle_alpha   90.00
_cell.angle_beta   90.00
_cell.angle_gamma   90.00
#
_symmetry.space_group_name_H-M   'P 1'
#
loop_
_entity.id
_entity.type
_entity.pdbx_description
1 polymer ?
#
loop_
_entity_poly.entity_id
_entity_poly.type
_entity_poly.pdbx_seq_one_letter_code
_entity_poly.pdbx_strand_id
1 'polypeptide(L)'
;MVKNVEEAILLAAKILQEPQRKKYEGWFDEECKRVLEERAKMKLKMVTKSSERCKEAYQESRRKAKQTCRKKKREFFEAKLEKIENSFKDKDIRKFYKEITSERRGYHGGTVFIEGSDGTLNKEK
;
A
#
# COMPACT_ATOMS: atom_id res chain seq x y z
N MET A 1 -27.64 1.83 38.58
CA MET A 1 -26.22 1.63 38.98
C MET A 1 -25.46 0.97 37.82
N VAL A 2 -25.39 1.60 36.64
CA VAL A 2 -24.86 0.97 35.38
C VAL A 2 -23.82 1.84 34.65
N LYS A 3 -23.55 3.07 35.11
CA LYS A 3 -22.66 4.02 34.41
C LYS A 3 -21.22 3.52 34.24
N ASN A 4 -20.70 2.71 35.17
CA ASN A 4 -19.31 2.26 35.14
C ASN A 4 -19.00 1.18 34.09
N VAL A 5 -19.97 0.35 33.71
CA VAL A 5 -19.70 -0.78 32.80
C VAL A 5 -19.64 -0.30 31.35
N GLU A 6 -20.55 0.60 30.97
CA GLU A 6 -20.55 1.21 29.62
C GLU A 6 -19.30 2.07 29.40
N GLU A 7 -18.90 2.85 30.41
CA GLU A 7 -17.66 3.63 30.39
C GLU A 7 -16.42 2.72 30.29
N ALA A 8 -16.39 1.60 31.02
CA ALA A 8 -15.30 0.63 30.94
C ALA A 8 -15.23 -0.06 29.56
N ILE A 9 -16.36 -0.39 28.94
CA ILE A 9 -16.42 -0.99 27.60
C ILE A 9 -15.94 0.02 26.55
N LEU A 10 -16.31 1.29 26.64
CA LEU A 10 -15.85 2.35 25.73
C LEU A 10 -14.35 2.62 25.88
N LEU A 11 -13.84 2.63 27.11
CA LEU A 11 -12.41 2.80 27.39
C LEU A 11 -11.61 1.60 26.85
N ALA A 12 -12.08 0.37 27.10
CA ALA A 12 -11.48 -0.84 26.57
C ALA A 12 -11.47 -0.84 25.04
N ALA A 13 -12.59 -0.46 24.39
CA ALA A 13 -12.66 -0.34 22.94
C ALA A 13 -11.68 0.72 22.39
N LYS A 14 -11.46 1.83 23.11
CA LYS A 14 -10.48 2.88 22.73
C LYS A 14 -9.03 2.41 22.89
N ILE A 15 -8.74 1.64 23.93
CA ILE A 15 -7.39 1.08 24.20
C ILE A 15 -7.07 -0.07 23.23
N LEU A 16 -8.08 -0.89 22.90
CA LEU A 16 -7.99 -2.01 21.96
C LEU A 16 -8.08 -1.58 20.49
N GLN A 17 -8.25 -0.28 20.20
CA GLN A 17 -8.14 0.19 18.82
C GLN A 17 -6.75 -0.12 18.31
N GLU A 18 -6.66 -1.06 17.37
CA GLU A 18 -5.44 -1.30 16.62
C GLU A 18 -4.94 0.04 16.06
N PRO A 19 -3.64 0.34 16.16
CA PRO A 19 -3.11 1.56 15.58
C PRO A 19 -3.49 1.58 14.11
N GLN A 20 -4.30 2.57 13.72
CA GLN A 20 -4.75 2.74 12.35
C GLN A 20 -3.52 2.69 11.44
N ARG A 21 -3.41 1.63 10.63
CA ARG A 21 -2.28 1.47 9.73
C ARG A 21 -2.24 2.71 8.85
N LYS A 22 -1.11 3.44 8.87
CA LYS A 22 -0.93 4.61 8.02
C LYS A 22 -1.36 4.25 6.60
N LYS A 23 -2.26 5.06 6.03
CA LYS A 23 -2.73 4.88 4.67
C LYS A 23 -1.52 4.79 3.75
N TYR A 24 -1.51 3.82 2.86
CA TYR A 24 -0.41 3.65 1.90
C TYR A 24 -0.32 4.89 1.01
N GLU A 25 0.69 5.73 1.25
CA GLU A 25 1.07 6.85 0.38
C GLU A 25 2.02 6.36 -0.71
N GLY A 26 1.50 5.60 -1.67
CA GLY A 26 2.28 5.15 -2.80
C GLY A 26 1.67 5.54 -4.15
N TRP A 27 2.26 4.99 -5.21
CA TRP A 27 1.87 5.30 -6.59
C TRP A 27 0.48 4.78 -6.99
N PHE A 28 -0.11 3.89 -6.18
CA PHE A 28 -1.37 3.22 -6.50
C PHE A 28 -2.57 4.05 -6.01
N ASP A 29 -3.22 4.74 -6.95
CA ASP A 29 -4.31 5.67 -6.71
C ASP A 29 -5.70 5.08 -7.00
N GLU A 30 -6.75 5.89 -6.81
CA GLU A 30 -8.14 5.50 -7.09
C GLU A 30 -8.38 5.24 -8.58
N GLU A 31 -7.66 5.92 -9.45
CA GLU A 31 -7.74 5.68 -10.89
C GLU A 31 -7.25 4.27 -11.24
N CYS A 32 -6.12 3.85 -10.66
CA CYS A 32 -5.58 2.50 -10.78
C CYS A 32 -6.57 1.44 -10.28
N LYS A 33 -7.26 1.69 -9.16
CA LYS A 33 -8.34 0.81 -8.66
C LYS A 33 -9.46 0.68 -9.68
N ARG A 34 -9.99 1.80 -10.17
CA ARG A 34 -11.11 1.84 -11.12
C ARG A 34 -10.81 1.07 -12.40
N VAL A 35 -9.64 1.26 -13.01
CA VAL A 35 -9.28 0.54 -14.25
C VAL A 35 -9.03 -0.96 -14.01
N LEU A 36 -8.56 -1.35 -12.82
CA LEU A 36 -8.41 -2.76 -12.46
C LEU A 36 -9.75 -3.45 -12.20
N GLU A 37 -10.70 -2.74 -11.59
CA GLU A 37 -12.07 -3.22 -11.43
C GLU A 37 -12.77 -3.39 -12.78
N GLU A 38 -12.60 -2.43 -13.69
CA GLU A 38 -13.10 -2.54 -15.07
C GLU A 38 -12.52 -3.76 -15.78
N ARG A 39 -11.20 -3.96 -15.68
CA ARG A 39 -10.52 -5.16 -16.20
C ARG A 39 -11.09 -6.45 -15.59
N ALA A 40 -11.36 -6.47 -14.29
CA ALA A 40 -11.94 -7.63 -13.61
C ALA A 40 -13.36 -7.94 -14.11
N LYS A 41 -14.20 -6.91 -14.29
CA LYS A 41 -15.55 -7.03 -14.86
C LYS A 41 -15.50 -7.60 -16.28
N MET A 42 -14.59 -7.10 -17.13
CA MET A 42 -14.45 -7.61 -18.50
C MET A 42 -13.89 -9.03 -18.54
N LYS A 43 -12.95 -9.37 -17.63
CA LYS A 43 -12.46 -10.75 -17.48
C LYS A 43 -13.61 -11.70 -17.15
N LEU A 44 -14.47 -11.33 -16.20
CA LEU A 44 -15.62 -12.13 -15.83
C LEU A 44 -16.55 -12.34 -17.03
N LYS A 45 -16.86 -11.28 -17.78
CA LYS A 45 -17.68 -11.37 -19.02
C LYS A 45 -17.08 -12.26 -20.09
N MET A 46 -15.76 -12.21 -20.28
CA MET A 46 -15.05 -13.07 -21.24
C MET A 46 -15.10 -14.54 -20.83
N VAL A 47 -14.96 -14.82 -19.53
CA VAL A 47 -15.03 -16.19 -18.99
C VAL A 47 -16.44 -16.75 -19.09
N THR A 48 -17.47 -15.95 -18.80
CA THR A 48 -18.87 -16.41 -18.89
C THR A 48 -19.38 -16.51 -20.32
N LYS A 49 -18.94 -15.62 -21.22
CA LYS A 49 -19.34 -15.60 -22.63
C LYS A 49 -18.10 -15.60 -23.53
N SER A 50 -17.78 -16.77 -24.07
CA SER A 50 -16.65 -16.95 -24.99
C SER A 50 -16.96 -16.44 -26.42
N SER A 51 -17.19 -15.13 -26.55
CA SER A 51 -17.35 -14.42 -27.82
C SER A 51 -16.09 -13.60 -28.13
N GLU A 52 -15.73 -13.47 -29.41
CA GLU A 52 -14.60 -12.64 -29.85
C GLU A 52 -14.71 -11.19 -29.36
N ARG A 53 -15.90 -10.59 -29.41
CA ARG A 53 -16.16 -9.24 -28.87
C ARG A 53 -15.82 -9.14 -27.37
N CYS A 54 -16.10 -10.19 -26.60
CA CYS A 54 -15.78 -10.21 -25.17
C CYS A 54 -14.27 -10.36 -24.93
N LYS A 55 -13.57 -11.13 -25.78
CA LYS A 55 -12.11 -11.22 -25.76
C LYS A 55 -11.46 -9.89 -26.09
N GLU A 56 -11.92 -9.20 -27.14
CA GLU A 56 -11.44 -7.87 -27.55
C GLU A 56 -11.63 -6.83 -26.43
N ALA A 57 -12.83 -6.75 -25.85
CA ALA A 57 -13.11 -5.83 -24.74
C ALA A 57 -12.22 -6.11 -23.50
N TYR A 58 -11.93 -7.38 -23.21
CA TYR A 58 -10.98 -7.73 -22.17
C TYR A 58 -9.54 -7.32 -22.52
N GLN A 59 -9.11 -7.54 -23.77
CA GLN A 59 -7.77 -7.12 -24.20
C GLN A 59 -7.59 -5.61 -24.11
N GLU A 60 -8.59 -4.83 -24.52
CA GLU A 60 -8.58 -3.37 -24.44
C GLU A 60 -8.49 -2.89 -22.98
N SER A 61 -9.40 -3.36 -22.11
CA SER A 61 -9.37 -3.01 -20.68
C SER A 61 -8.07 -3.45 -20.00
N ARG A 62 -7.48 -4.58 -20.39
CA ARG A 62 -6.16 -5.02 -19.92
C ARG A 62 -5.04 -4.08 -20.36
N ARG A 63 -5.03 -3.63 -21.62
CA ARG A 63 -4.04 -2.66 -22.14
C ARG A 63 -4.16 -1.33 -21.40
N LYS A 64 -5.38 -0.80 -21.27
CA LYS A 64 -5.67 0.44 -20.55
C LYS A 64 -5.21 0.38 -19.09
N ALA A 65 -5.61 -0.66 -18.34
CA ALA A 65 -5.19 -0.83 -16.96
C ALA A 65 -3.65 -0.90 -16.81
N LYS A 66 -2.98 -1.65 -17.70
CA LYS A 66 -1.50 -1.74 -17.70
C LYS A 66 -0.87 -0.38 -17.97
N GLN A 67 -1.39 0.38 -18.93
CA GLN A 67 -0.87 1.70 -19.30
C GLN A 67 -1.04 2.70 -18.14
N THR A 68 -2.25 2.80 -17.57
CA THR A 68 -2.55 3.69 -16.45
C THR A 68 -1.67 3.39 -15.25
N CYS A 69 -1.61 2.12 -14.81
CA CYS A 69 -0.79 1.74 -13.65
C CYS A 69 0.70 2.02 -13.90
N ARG A 70 1.21 1.72 -15.10
CA ARG A 70 2.61 2.03 -15.45
C ARG A 70 2.90 3.52 -15.51
N LYS A 71 1.95 4.33 -15.99
CA LYS A 71 2.08 5.79 -16.04
C LYS A 71 2.14 6.35 -14.61
N LYS A 72 1.15 6.03 -13.77
CA LYS A 72 1.10 6.48 -12.37
C LYS A 72 2.30 6.04 -11.55
N LYS A 73 2.75 4.80 -11.75
CA LYS A 73 3.99 4.31 -11.15
C LYS A 73 5.18 5.20 -11.52
N ARG A 74 5.37 5.49 -12.81
CA ARG A 74 6.48 6.34 -13.27
C ARG A 74 6.39 7.75 -12.71
N GLU A 75 5.23 8.41 -12.84
CA GLU A 75 5.02 9.78 -12.33
C GLU A 75 5.33 9.90 -10.84
N PHE A 76 4.92 8.91 -10.04
CA PHE A 76 5.23 8.89 -8.61
C PHE A 76 6.74 8.79 -8.33
N PHE A 77 7.45 7.89 -9.02
CA PHE A 77 8.89 7.75 -8.83
C PHE A 77 9.67 8.94 -9.35
N GLU A 78 9.23 9.55 -10.46
CA GLU A 78 9.82 10.77 -11.01
C GLU A 78 9.67 11.94 -10.03
N ALA A 79 8.47 12.15 -9.48
CA ALA A 79 8.25 13.15 -8.43
C ALA A 79 9.06 12.86 -7.15
N LYS A 80 9.30 11.58 -6.83
CA LYS A 80 10.15 11.20 -5.70
C LYS A 80 11.63 11.51 -5.96
N LEU A 81 12.12 11.25 -7.17
CA LEU A 81 13.48 11.60 -7.56
C LEU A 81 13.69 13.12 -7.56
N GLU A 82 12.73 13.88 -8.08
CA GLU A 82 12.78 15.35 -8.06
C GLU A 82 12.86 15.89 -6.62
N LYS A 83 12.13 15.30 -5.67
CA LYS A 83 12.24 15.67 -4.24
C LYS A 83 13.62 15.40 -3.65
N ILE A 84 14.25 14.28 -4.04
CA ILE A 84 15.61 13.94 -3.60
C ILE A 84 16.61 14.94 -4.19
N GLU A 85 16.50 15.24 -5.49
CA GLU A 85 17.35 16.22 -6.17
C GLU A 85 17.21 17.63 -5.56
N ASN A 86 15.99 18.05 -5.25
CA ASN A 86 15.74 19.34 -4.62
C ASN A 86 16.33 19.39 -3.20
N SER A 87 16.20 18.31 -2.42
CA SER A 87 16.85 18.23 -1.09
C SER A 87 18.38 18.34 -1.17
N PHE A 88 18.99 17.85 -2.25
CA PHE A 88 20.41 18.04 -2.52
C PHE A 88 20.74 19.50 -2.88
N LYS A 89 19.97 20.12 -3.77
CA LYS A 89 20.12 21.54 -4.16
C LYS A 89 19.99 22.48 -2.96
N ASP A 90 19.04 22.19 -2.07
CA ASP A 90 18.77 22.96 -0.85
C ASP A 90 19.83 22.73 0.25
N LYS A 91 20.84 21.89 -0.01
CA LYS A 91 21.90 21.49 0.95
C LYS A 91 21.37 20.79 2.21
N ASP A 92 20.16 20.23 2.18
CA ASP A 92 19.64 19.38 3.25
C ASP A 92 20.17 17.94 3.11
N ILE A 93 21.44 17.78 3.45
CA ILE A 93 22.19 16.52 3.33
C ILE A 93 21.51 15.40 4.13
N ARG A 94 20.96 15.71 5.32
CA ARG A 94 20.35 14.72 6.19
C ARG A 94 19.09 14.15 5.56
N LYS A 95 18.23 15.02 5.01
CA LYS A 95 17.01 14.61 4.32
C LYS A 95 17.32 13.81 3.06
N PHE A 96 18.29 14.27 2.26
CA PHE A 96 18.76 13.56 1.06
C PHE A 96 19.16 12.10 1.35
N TYR A 97 20.07 11.87 2.30
CA TYR A 97 20.52 10.52 2.63
C TYR A 97 19.41 9.67 3.26
N LYS A 98 18.49 10.28 4.02
CA LYS A 98 17.32 9.59 4.59
C LYS A 98 16.40 9.08 3.48
N GLU A 99 16.11 9.91 2.47
CA GLU A 99 15.26 9.55 1.33
C GLU A 99 15.91 8.45 0.48
N ILE A 100 17.20 8.55 0.16
CA ILE A 100 17.96 7.51 -0.56
C ILE A 100 17.98 6.18 0.21
N THR A 101 18.25 6.25 1.52
CA THR A 101 18.26 5.05 2.36
C THR A 101 16.89 4.39 2.40
N SER A 102 15.82 5.19 2.44
CA SER A 102 14.45 4.69 2.39
C SER A 102 14.11 4.00 1.08
N GLU A 103 14.59 4.53 -0.06
CA GLU A 103 14.39 3.93 -1.38
C GLU A 103 15.18 2.61 -1.52
N ARG A 104 16.41 2.56 -1.02
CA ARG A 104 17.27 1.37 -1.07
C ARG A 104 16.82 0.26 -0.11
N ARG A 105 16.10 0.60 0.97
CA ARG A 105 15.83 -0.31 2.10
C ARG A 105 15.07 -1.58 1.72
N GLY A 106 14.44 -1.63 0.55
CA GLY A 106 13.80 -2.84 0.02
C GLY A 106 12.75 -3.43 0.98
N TYR A 107 12.43 -4.72 0.79
CA TYR A 107 11.64 -5.45 1.77
C TYR A 107 12.51 -5.84 2.95
N HIS A 108 12.12 -5.42 4.15
CA HIS A 108 12.68 -5.93 5.40
C HIS A 108 11.58 -6.73 6.10
N GLY A 109 11.73 -8.05 6.13
CA GLY A 109 10.81 -8.92 6.87
C GLY A 109 10.81 -8.50 8.34
N GLY A 110 9.64 -8.14 8.87
CA GLY A 110 9.50 -7.90 10.29
C GLY A 110 9.89 -9.16 11.04
N THR A 111 10.86 -9.04 11.96
CA THR A 111 11.15 -10.15 12.87
C THR A 111 10.13 -10.09 14.00
N VAL A 112 9.31 -11.13 14.13
CA VAL A 112 8.44 -11.29 15.29
C VAL A 112 9.29 -11.90 16.40
N PHE A 113 9.33 -11.22 17.54
CA PHE A 113 9.97 -11.72 18.74
C PHE A 113 8.87 -12.17 19.70
N ILE A 114 9.04 -13.36 20.26
CA ILE A 114 8.19 -13.91 21.31
C ILE A 114 8.97 -13.78 22.62
N GLU A 115 8.34 -13.20 23.63
CA GLU A 115 8.89 -13.12 24.97
C GLU A 115 8.70 -14.47 25.69
N GLY A 116 9.81 -15.08 26.11
CA GLY A 116 9.82 -16.31 26.91
C GLY A 116 9.43 -16.05 28.36
N SER A 117 9.01 -17.10 29.08
CA SER A 117 8.64 -17.03 30.51
C SER A 117 9.77 -16.58 31.43
N ASP A 118 11.01 -16.67 30.96
CA ASP A 118 12.27 -16.27 31.56
C ASP A 118 12.70 -14.83 31.17
N GLY A 119 11.87 -14.11 30.40
CA GLY A 119 12.15 -12.76 29.91
C GLY A 119 13.08 -12.70 28.70
N THR A 120 13.42 -13.83 28.07
CA THR A 120 14.26 -13.86 26.87
C THR A 120 13.42 -13.65 25.60
N LEU A 121 13.89 -12.77 24.71
CA LEU A 121 13.26 -12.52 23.41
C LEU A 121 13.74 -13.55 22.38
N ASN A 122 12.88 -14.48 22.03
CA ASN A 122 13.15 -15.52 21.03
C ASN A 122 12.57 -15.12 19.68
N LYS A 123 13.32 -15.34 18.58
CA LYS A 123 12.78 -15.15 17.23
C LYS A 123 11.81 -16.30 16.91
N GLU A 124 10.61 -15.96 16.47
CA GLU A 124 9.68 -16.94 15.90
C GLU A 124 10.30 -17.51 14.60
N LYS A 125 10.35 -18.84 14.48
CA LYS A 125 10.99 -19.55 13.35
C LYS A 125 10.08 -19.62 12.13
#